data_AF-A0A3D5I6E8-F1
#
_entry.id   AF-A0A3D5I6E8-F1
#
_cell.length_a   1.000
_cell.length_b   1.000
_cell.length_c   1.000
_cell.angle_alpha   90.00
_cell.angle_beta   90.00
_cell.angle_gamma   90.00
#
_symmetry.space_group_name_H-M   'P 1'
#
loop_
_entity.id
_entity.type
_entity.pdbx_description
1 polymer ?
#
loop_
_entity_poly.entity_id
_entity_poly.type
_entity_poly.pdbx_seq_one_letter_code
_entity_poly.pdbx_strand_id
1 'polypeptide(L)' 'MAEDENVKPQDDTATDGSGVDNLRLLENIDVNLTVEVGSTQIKIRDLLRLNEGSVIELDRLAGEPLDILVNNMIIA' A
#
# COMPACT_ATOMS: atom_id res chain seq x y z
N MET A 1 56.37 7.28 31.79
CA MET A 1 56.26 6.10 30.91
C MET A 1 54.77 5.82 30.82
N ALA A 2 54.19 6.16 29.67
CA ALA A 2 52.76 6.01 29.37
C ALA A 2 52.58 4.70 28.60
N GLU A 3 51.64 3.87 29.03
CA GLU A 3 51.10 2.72 28.31
C GLU A 3 49.63 2.64 28.76
N ASP A 4 48.80 3.54 28.25
CA ASP A 4 47.99 3.43 27.03
C ASP A 4 46.93 2.34 27.12
N GLU A 5 45.70 2.83 27.03
CA GLU A 5 44.41 2.21 27.20
C GLU A 5 44.11 1.36 25.96
N ASN A 6 43.92 0.06 26.12
CA ASN A 6 43.35 -0.74 25.04
C ASN A 6 42.07 -1.43 25.51
N VAL A 7 41.07 -0.60 25.77
CA VAL A 7 39.66 -1.00 25.67
C VAL A 7 39.46 -1.45 24.22
N LYS A 8 39.37 -2.75 24.00
CA LYS A 8 38.94 -3.28 22.71
C LYS A 8 37.58 -2.65 22.38
N PRO A 9 37.41 -1.94 21.26
CA PRO A 9 36.09 -1.64 20.77
C PRO A 9 35.48 -2.98 20.39
N GLN A 10 34.56 -3.46 21.23
CA GLN A 10 33.67 -4.54 20.86
C GLN A 10 32.73 -3.91 19.84
N ASP A 11 33.07 -4.16 18.58
CA ASP A 11 32.33 -3.74 17.41
C ASP A 11 30.98 -4.45 17.45
N ASP A 12 29.99 -3.80 18.06
CA ASP A 12 28.57 -4.14 17.99
C ASP A 12 28.09 -3.89 16.55
N THR A 13 28.67 -4.61 15.60
CA THR A 13 28.10 -4.78 14.26
C THR A 13 27.01 -5.82 14.38
N ALA A 14 25.88 -5.42 14.98
CA ALA A 14 24.58 -5.99 14.67
C ALA A 14 24.31 -5.72 13.18
N THR A 15 24.96 -6.52 12.33
CA THR A 15 24.73 -6.53 10.90
C THR A 15 23.38 -7.19 10.70
N ASP A 16 22.43 -6.30 10.45
CA ASP A 16 21.05 -6.43 9.99
C ASP A 16 20.86 -7.48 8.88
N GLY A 17 21.06 -8.76 9.20
CA GLY A 17 20.78 -9.89 8.30
C GLY A 17 19.35 -10.40 8.41
N SER A 18 18.62 -10.05 9.48
CA SER A 18 17.25 -10.52 9.71
C SER A 18 16.21 -9.75 8.89
N GLY A 19 16.50 -8.51 8.47
CA GLY A 19 15.57 -7.72 7.64
C GLY A 19 15.35 -8.33 6.25
N VAL A 20 16.38 -8.94 5.66
CA VAL A 20 16.33 -9.51 4.31
C VAL A 20 15.54 -10.82 4.27
N ASP A 21 15.69 -11.65 5.30
CA ASP A 21 14.93 -12.90 5.44
C ASP A 21 13.45 -12.62 5.74
N ASN A 22 13.15 -11.56 6.50
CA ASN A 22 11.78 -11.11 6.74
C ASN A 22 11.11 -10.61 5.44
N LEU A 23 11.84 -9.93 4.56
CA LEU A 23 11.30 -9.50 3.26
C LEU A 23 10.92 -10.70 2.36
N ARG A 24 11.75 -11.75 2.34
CA ARG A 24 11.46 -12.99 1.60
C ARG A 24 10.21 -13.71 2.08
N LEU A 25 9.86 -13.57 3.35
CA LEU A 25 8.61 -14.12 3.89
C LEU A 25 7.39 -13.31 3.40
N LEU A 26 7.53 -11.99 3.25
CA LEU A 26 6.47 -11.09 2.76
C LEU A 26 6.19 -11.25 1.25
N GLU A 27 7.15 -11.76 0.47
CA GLU A 27 7.01 -11.99 -0.98
C GLU A 27 5.87 -12.96 -1.34
N ASN A 28 5.51 -13.88 -0.42
CA ASN A 28 4.48 -14.90 -0.66
C ASN A 28 3.12 -14.55 -0.04
N ILE A 29 2.90 -13.30 0.37
CA ILE A 29 1.64 -12.87 0.95
C ILE A 29 0.65 -12.48 -0.16
N ASP A 30 -0.51 -13.13 -0.16
CA ASP A 30 -1.61 -12.77 -1.03
C ASP A 30 -2.17 -11.38 -0.68
N VAL A 31 -2.39 -10.55 -1.70
CA VAL A 31 -2.96 -9.21 -1.56
C VAL A 31 -4.22 -9.05 -2.39
N ASN A 32 -5.14 -8.21 -1.91
CA ASN A 32 -6.34 -7.88 -2.67
C ASN A 32 -6.02 -6.76 -3.65
N LEU A 33 -6.09 -7.07 -4.93
CA LEU A 33 -5.98 -6.12 -6.02
C LEU A 33 -7.39 -5.70 -6.48
N THR A 34 -7.68 -4.41 -6.41
CA THR A 34 -8.94 -3.83 -6.89
C THR A 34 -8.63 -2.88 -8.03
N VAL A 35 -9.36 -3.03 -9.15
CA VAL A 35 -9.28 -2.10 -10.28
C VAL A 35 -10.51 -1.21 -10.24
N GLU A 36 -10.32 0.09 -10.08
CA GLU A 36 -11.42 1.06 -9.98
C GLU A 36 -11.70 1.69 -11.36
N VAL A 37 -12.95 1.55 -11.83
CA VAL A 37 -13.41 2.20 -13.07
C VAL A 37 -13.66 3.69 -12.84
N GLY A 38 -14.09 4.05 -11.63
CA GLY A 38 -14.28 5.42 -11.17
C GLY A 38 -15.16 5.45 -9.92
N SER A 39 -15.11 6.57 -9.21
CA SER A 39 -15.96 6.85 -8.05
C SER A 39 -16.84 8.07 -8.31
N THR A 40 -17.90 8.20 -7.54
CA THR A 40 -18.68 9.43 -7.45
C THR A 40 -19.27 9.60 -6.05
N GLN A 41 -19.55 10.83 -5.65
CA GLN A 41 -20.21 11.14 -4.38
C GLN A 41 -21.67 11.50 -4.60
N ILE A 42 -22.57 10.70 -4.04
CA ILE A 42 -24.01 10.96 -4.06
C ILE A 42 -24.56 11.16 -2.66
N LYS A 43 -25.66 11.93 -2.54
CA LYS A 43 -26.34 12.11 -1.25
C LYS A 43 -27.05 10.81 -0.86
N ILE A 44 -27.14 10.54 0.44
CA ILE A 44 -27.82 9.35 0.96
C ILE A 44 -29.28 9.24 0.48
N ARG A 45 -29.96 10.37 0.30
CA ARG A 45 -31.32 10.44 -0.25
C ARG A 45 -31.40 9.87 -1.66
N ASP A 46 -30.42 10.17 -2.49
CA ASP A 46 -30.40 9.76 -3.89
C ASP A 46 -29.99 8.29 -3.99
N LEU A 47 -29.08 7.83 -3.13
CA LEU A 47 -28.74 6.41 -2.98
C LEU A 47 -29.97 5.54 -2.62
N LEU A 48 -30.80 6.00 -1.68
CA LEU A 48 -32.05 5.29 -1.31
C LEU A 48 -33.11 5.29 -2.40
N ARG A 49 -32.97 6.13 -3.44
CA ARG A 49 -33.88 6.20 -4.58
C ARG A 49 -33.41 5.36 -5.77
N LEU A 50 -32.20 4.81 -5.71
CA LEU A 50 -31.68 3.94 -6.74
C LEU A 50 -32.53 2.66 -6.81
N ASN A 51 -32.99 2.38 -8.02
CA ASN A 51 -33.71 1.17 -8.36
C ASN A 51 -33.07 0.52 -9.60
N GLU A 52 -33.50 -0.68 -9.94
CA GLU A 52 -33.09 -1.34 -11.18
C GLU A 52 -33.30 -0.42 -12.40
N GLY A 53 -32.27 -0.29 -13.23
CA GLY A 53 -32.26 0.63 -14.37
C GLY A 53 -31.78 2.05 -14.08
N SER A 54 -31.40 2.37 -12.84
CA SER A 54 -30.78 3.67 -12.51
C SER A 54 -29.37 3.75 -13.08
N VAL A 55 -29.04 4.85 -13.77
CA VAL A 55 -27.70 5.12 -14.32
C VAL A 55 -27.02 6.16 -13.43
N ILE A 56 -25.78 5.88 -13.04
CA ILE A 56 -24.94 6.76 -12.23
C ILE A 56 -23.73 7.15 -13.07
N GLU A 57 -23.52 8.45 -13.23
CA GLU A 57 -22.29 8.97 -13.82
C GLU A 57 -21.17 8.92 -12.78
N LEU A 58 -19.98 8.54 -13.22
CA LEU A 58 -18.77 8.51 -12.41
C LEU A 58 -17.95 9.76 -12.71
N ASP A 59 -17.09 10.17 -11.77
CA ASP A 59 -16.31 11.42 -11.87
C ASP A 59 -15.12 11.31 -12.86
N ARG A 60 -15.05 10.22 -13.63
CA ARG A 60 -13.91 9.83 -14.45
C ARG A 60 -14.21 9.89 -15.94
N LEU A 61 -13.27 10.41 -16.72
CA LEU A 61 -13.45 10.57 -18.17
C LEU A 61 -13.17 9.25 -18.91
N ALA A 62 -13.95 9.00 -19.96
CA ALA A 62 -13.75 7.84 -20.82
C ALA A 62 -12.40 7.95 -21.55
N GLY A 63 -11.59 6.89 -21.45
CA GLY A 63 -10.27 6.81 -22.10
C GLY A 63 -9.08 7.04 -21.17
N GLU A 64 -9.31 7.40 -19.90
CA GLU A 64 -8.25 7.49 -18.91
C GLU A 64 -7.82 6.08 -18.42
N PRO A 65 -6.55 5.89 -17.97
CA PRO A 65 -6.05 4.62 -17.43
C PRO A 65 -6.59 4.32 -16.02
N LEU A 66 -7.08 3.10 -15.78
CA LEU A 66 -7.79 2.73 -14.54
C LEU A 66 -6.87 2.77 -13.31
N ASP A 67 -7.42 3.21 -12.17
CA ASP A 67 -6.68 3.21 -10.91
C ASP A 67 -6.60 1.79 -10.35
N ILE A 68 -5.41 1.41 -9.89
CA ILE A 68 -5.17 0.11 -9.28
C ILE A 68 -4.90 0.30 -7.79
N LEU A 69 -5.70 -0.36 -6.97
CA LEU A 69 -5.60 -0.34 -5.52
C LEU A 69 -5.11 -1.69 -4.99
N VAL A 70 -4.17 -1.65 -4.05
CA VAL A 70 -3.74 -2.81 -3.25
C VAL A 70 -4.13 -2.54 -1.80
N ASN A 71 -4.97 -3.38 -1.21
CA ASN A 71 -5.45 -3.20 0.18
C ASN A 71 -5.91 -1.76 0.48
N ASN A 72 -6.69 -1.18 -0.44
CA ASN A 72 -7.21 0.20 -0.39
C ASN A 72 -6.17 1.33 -0.54
N MET A 73 -4.93 1.02 -0.94
CA MET A 73 -3.92 2.02 -1.28
C MET A 73 -3.74 2.10 -2.80
N ILE A 74 -3.79 3.30 -3.36
CA ILE A 74 -3.54 3.54 -4.80
C ILE A 74 -2.06 3.32 -5.07
N ILE A 75 -1.76 2.49 -6.08
CA ILE A 75 -0.38 2.19 -6.48
C ILE A 75 -0.05 2.61 -7.91
N ALA A 76 -1.05 2.75 -8.79
CA ALA A 76 -0.87 3.08 -10.20
C ALA A 76 -2.14 3.70 -10.78
#